data_AF-A0A0G1S6M7-F1
#
_entry.id   AF-A0A0G1S6M7-F1
#
_cell.length_a   1.000
_cell.length_b   1.000
_cell.length_c   1.000
_cell.angle_alpha   90.00
_cell.angle_beta   90.00
_cell.angle_gamma   90.00
#
_symmetry.space_group_name_H-M   'P 1'
#
loop_
_entity.id
_entity.type
_entity.pdbx_description
1 polymer ?
#
loop_
_entity_poly.entity_id
_entity_poly.type
_entity_poly.pdbx_seq_one_letter_code
_entity_poly.pdbx_strand_id
1 'polypeptide(L)'
;MISLKRHTILIWQTDFASEIGGQLEGFRFDEAMKIIWRWITETDKQIEEVKPWTLEGAALGDALMPWVEEIRKIGTALLPFLPETAEKILTQYKGPEIKSVPPLFPRIK
;
A
#
# COMPACT_ATOMS: atom_id res chain seq x y z
N MET A 1 29.07 7.00 -3.63
CA MET A 1 28.19 6.54 -2.54
C MET A 1 26.84 6.18 -3.13
N ILE A 2 26.78 5.03 -3.78
CA ILE A 2 25.59 4.51 -4.47
C ILE A 2 25.46 3.08 -3.98
N SER A 3 24.25 2.64 -3.66
CA SER A 3 23.82 1.25 -3.39
C SER A 3 23.34 1.02 -1.96
N LEU A 4 22.03 1.16 -1.76
CA LEU A 4 21.25 0.38 -0.78
C LEU A 4 19.73 0.50 -1.04
N LYS A 5 19.25 1.54 -1.74
CA LYS A 5 17.82 1.71 -2.06
C LYS A 5 17.25 0.78 -3.15
N ARG A 6 18.07 0.05 -3.90
CA ARG A 6 17.61 -0.82 -5.01
C ARG A 6 17.30 -2.26 -4.62
N HIS A 7 17.88 -2.78 -3.54
CA HIS A 7 17.66 -4.17 -3.14
C HIS A 7 16.29 -4.39 -2.50
N THR A 8 15.78 -3.42 -1.73
CA THR A 8 14.48 -3.56 -1.08
C THR A 8 13.34 -3.67 -2.10
N ILE A 9 13.36 -2.85 -3.16
CA ILE A 9 12.31 -2.82 -4.21
C ILE A 9 12.07 -4.21 -4.83
N LEU A 10 13.13 -5.00 -5.04
CA LEU A 10 13.03 -6.35 -5.62
C LEU A 10 12.48 -7.38 -4.62
N ILE A 11 12.73 -7.22 -3.33
CA ILE A 11 12.22 -8.12 -2.28
C ILE A 11 10.69 -8.00 -2.17
N TRP A 12 10.14 -6.77 -2.17
CA TRP A 12 8.69 -6.55 -2.09
C TRP A 12 7.91 -7.13 -3.27
N GLN A 13 8.48 -7.07 -4.48
CA GLN A 13 7.85 -7.66 -5.67
C GLN A 13 7.80 -9.19 -5.60
N THR A 14 8.74 -9.79 -4.86
CA THR A 14 8.84 -11.25 -4.69
C THR A 14 7.85 -11.75 -3.63
N ASP A 15 7.70 -11.04 -2.51
CA ASP A 15 6.76 -11.42 -1.45
C ASP A 15 5.29 -11.28 -1.88
N PHE A 16 4.98 -10.23 -2.63
CA PHE A 16 3.64 -9.99 -3.20
C PHE A 16 3.16 -11.14 -4.10
N ALA A 17 4.05 -11.63 -4.96
CA ALA A 17 3.75 -12.76 -5.85
C ALA A 17 3.52 -14.06 -5.06
N SER A 18 4.20 -14.23 -3.91
CA SER A 18 4.12 -15.47 -3.14
C SER A 18 2.83 -15.63 -2.33
N GLU A 19 2.36 -14.58 -1.63
CA GLU A 19 1.18 -14.69 -0.75
C GLU A 19 -0.13 -14.52 -1.51
N ILE A 20 -0.30 -13.42 -2.26
CA ILE A 20 -1.53 -13.14 -3.01
C ILE A 20 -1.59 -13.99 -4.28
N GLY A 21 -0.48 -14.06 -5.03
CA GLY A 21 -0.42 -14.77 -6.31
C GLY A 21 -0.82 -16.24 -6.17
N GLY A 22 -0.30 -16.94 -5.14
CA GLY A 22 -0.67 -18.33 -4.86
C GLY A 22 -2.16 -18.52 -4.54
N GLN A 23 -2.79 -17.59 -3.82
CA GLN A 23 -4.23 -17.67 -3.58
C GLN A 23 -5.04 -17.43 -4.86
N LEU A 24 -4.62 -16.47 -5.70
CA LEU A 24 -5.29 -16.19 -6.97
C LEU A 24 -5.16 -17.34 -7.97
N GLU A 25 -3.99 -17.96 -8.09
CA GLU A 25 -3.76 -19.15 -8.91
C GLU A 25 -4.64 -20.33 -8.45
N GLY A 26 -4.84 -20.45 -7.14
CA GLY A 26 -5.75 -21.43 -6.53
C GLY A 26 -7.23 -21.06 -6.56
N PHE A 27 -7.62 -19.96 -7.24
CA PHE A 27 -9.00 -19.41 -7.25
C PHE A 27 -9.56 -19.08 -5.86
N ARG A 28 -8.68 -18.84 -4.86
CA ARG A 28 -9.00 -18.47 -3.48
C ARG A 28 -9.06 -16.95 -3.32
N PHE A 29 -9.95 -16.31 -4.06
CA PHE A 29 -10.15 -14.85 -4.02
C PHE A 29 -10.52 -14.33 -2.62
N ASP A 30 -11.22 -15.15 -1.84
CA ASP A 30 -11.57 -14.87 -0.45
C ASP A 30 -10.34 -14.75 0.44
N GLU A 31 -9.39 -15.67 0.33
CA GLU A 31 -8.14 -15.64 1.10
C GLU A 31 -7.23 -14.50 0.64
N ALA A 32 -7.12 -14.28 -0.68
CA ALA A 32 -6.41 -13.13 -1.21
C ALA A 32 -6.96 -11.81 -0.65
N MET A 33 -8.29 -11.66 -0.60
CA MET A 33 -8.93 -10.47 -0.04
C MET A 33 -8.68 -10.33 1.48
N LYS A 34 -8.69 -11.44 2.25
CA LYS A 34 -8.34 -11.41 3.68
C LYS A 34 -6.91 -10.91 3.92
N ILE A 35 -5.96 -11.30 3.07
CA ILE A 35 -4.57 -10.84 3.15
C ILE A 35 -4.49 -9.33 2.91
N ILE A 36 -5.18 -8.81 1.88
CA ILE A 36 -5.23 -7.37 1.60
C ILE A 36 -5.82 -6.61 2.79
N TRP A 37 -6.93 -7.10 3.36
CA TRP A 37 -7.55 -6.51 4.55
C TRP A 37 -6.61 -6.49 5.75
N ARG A 38 -5.87 -7.58 5.98
CA ARG A 38 -4.86 -7.64 7.05
C ARG A 38 -3.82 -6.53 6.89
N TRP A 39 -3.25 -6.35 5.69
CA TRP A 39 -2.28 -5.27 5.45
C TRP A 39 -2.86 -3.88 5.70
N ILE A 40 -4.12 -3.64 5.29
CA ILE A 40 -4.81 -2.38 5.56
C ILE A 40 -4.95 -2.15 7.07
N THR A 41 -5.42 -3.15 7.82
CA THR A 41 -5.60 -3.05 9.28
C THR A 41 -4.28 -2.86 10.02
N GLU A 42 -3.23 -3.57 9.61
CA GLU A 42 -1.89 -3.42 10.20
C GLU A 42 -1.31 -2.03 9.95
N THR A 43 -1.46 -1.51 8.74
CA THR A 43 -1.01 -0.15 8.37
C THR A 43 -1.75 0.92 9.17
N ASP A 44 -3.09 0.80 9.27
CA ASP A 44 -3.93 1.72 10.04
C ASP A 44 -3.52 1.73 11.53
N LYS A 45 -3.30 0.55 12.11
CA LYS A 45 -2.80 0.41 13.48
C LYS A 45 -1.44 1.08 13.67
N GLN A 46 -0.50 0.89 12.75
CA GLN A 46 0.81 1.55 12.82
C GLN A 46 0.70 3.08 12.77
N ILE A 47 -0.19 3.60 11.92
CA ILE A 47 -0.43 5.05 11.82
C ILE A 47 -0.96 5.60 13.14
N GLU A 48 -1.92 4.91 13.78
CA GLU A 48 -2.47 5.31 15.07
C GLU A 48 -1.46 5.20 16.22
N GLU A 49 -0.56 4.21 16.17
CA GLU A 49 0.51 4.06 17.17
C GLU A 49 1.59 5.15 17.02
N VAL A 50 2.00 5.45 15.79
CA VAL A 50 3.05 6.44 15.49
C VAL A 50 2.54 7.88 15.59
N LYS A 51 1.24 8.12 15.35
CA LYS A 51 0.60 9.44 15.40
C LYS A 51 1.38 10.49 14.60
N PRO A 52 1.52 10.32 13.27
CA PRO A 52 2.40 11.16 12.45
C PRO A 52 2.04 12.65 12.50
N TRP A 53 0.77 13.01 12.79
CA TRP A 53 0.35 14.39 13.00
C TRP A 53 1.01 15.08 14.22
N THR A 54 1.73 14.32 15.05
CA THR A 54 2.55 14.84 16.17
C THR A 54 4.03 14.99 15.83
N LEU A 55 4.46 14.51 14.66
CA LEU A 55 5.85 14.54 14.19
C LEU A 55 6.10 15.69 13.23
N GLU A 56 7.37 16.11 13.13
CA GLU A 56 7.80 17.18 12.24
C GLU A 56 9.11 16.84 11.52
N GLY A 57 9.40 17.57 10.44
CA GLY A 57 10.67 17.50 9.72
C GLY A 57 11.03 16.09 9.23
N ALA A 58 12.27 15.68 9.47
CA ALA A 58 12.79 14.38 9.00
C ALA A 58 12.05 13.19 9.63
N ALA A 59 11.69 13.27 10.92
CA ALA A 59 10.99 12.20 11.61
C ALA A 59 9.62 11.91 11.00
N LEU A 60 8.89 12.96 10.59
CA LEU A 60 7.64 12.81 9.85
C LEU A 60 7.88 12.15 8.49
N GLY A 61 8.89 12.59 7.74
CA GLY A 61 9.24 12.00 6.45
C GLY A 61 9.58 10.52 6.56
N ASP A 62 10.40 10.15 7.54
CA ASP A 62 10.83 8.77 7.79
C ASP A 62 9.65 7.87 8.21
N ALA A 63 8.67 8.41 8.94
CA ALA A 63 7.45 7.69 9.29
C ALA A 63 6.52 7.47 8.07
N LEU A 64 6.37 8.47 7.19
CA LEU A 64 5.44 8.41 6.06
C LEU A 64 5.93 7.53 4.90
N MET A 65 7.23 7.54 4.63
CA MET A 65 7.83 6.81 3.51
C MET A 65 7.46 5.32 3.44
N PRO A 66 7.55 4.52 4.51
CA PRO A 66 7.16 3.11 4.45
C PRO A 66 5.67 2.92 4.16
N TRP A 67 4.78 3.77 4.68
CA TRP A 67 3.35 3.67 4.41
C TRP A 67 2.99 4.03 2.97
N VAL A 68 3.73 4.93 2.33
CA VAL A 68 3.58 5.19 0.89
C VAL A 68 3.84 3.93 0.07
N GLU A 69 4.89 3.17 0.41
CA GLU A 69 5.17 1.90 -0.28
C GLU A 69 4.10 0.84 0.02
N GLU A 70 3.62 0.76 1.27
CA GLU A 70 2.56 -0.19 1.65
C GLU A 70 1.24 0.12 0.92
N ILE A 71 0.89 1.40 0.76
CA ILE A 71 -0.29 1.82 -0.01
C ILE A 71 -0.15 1.46 -1.49
N ARG A 72 1.04 1.60 -2.08
CA ARG A 72 1.29 1.16 -3.46
C ARG A 72 1.13 -0.35 -3.59
N LYS A 73 1.69 -1.12 -2.64
CA LYS A 73 1.54 -2.58 -2.58
C LYS A 73 0.06 -2.98 -2.50
N ILE A 74 -0.73 -2.36 -1.63
CA ILE A 74 -2.18 -2.57 -1.53
C ILE A 74 -2.86 -2.21 -2.85
N GLY A 75 -2.52 -1.07 -3.46
CA GLY A 75 -3.03 -0.66 -4.77
C GLY A 75 -2.78 -1.70 -5.86
N THR A 76 -1.57 -2.27 -5.92
CA THR A 76 -1.26 -3.37 -6.85
C THR A 76 -2.05 -4.64 -6.52
N ALA A 77 -2.23 -4.97 -5.23
CA ALA A 77 -3.02 -6.12 -4.77
C ALA A 77 -4.48 -6.05 -5.21
N LEU A 78 -5.01 -4.83 -5.31
CA LEU A 78 -6.39 -4.56 -5.65
C LEU A 78 -6.67 -4.63 -7.17
N LEU A 79 -5.66 -4.65 -8.04
CA LEU A 79 -5.85 -4.71 -9.50
C LEU A 79 -6.84 -5.82 -9.97
N PRO A 80 -6.75 -7.07 -9.50
CA PRO A 80 -7.70 -8.12 -9.91
C PRO A 80 -9.11 -7.99 -9.31
N PHE A 81 -9.34 -7.07 -8.36
CA PHE A 81 -10.61 -6.91 -7.65
C PHE A 81 -11.32 -5.58 -7.96
N LEU A 82 -10.56 -4.48 -7.99
CA LEU A 82 -11.02 -3.10 -8.13
C LEU A 82 -10.07 -2.32 -9.06
N PRO A 83 -9.98 -2.67 -10.35
CA PRO A 83 -8.95 -2.16 -11.25
C PRO A 83 -8.94 -0.64 -11.35
N GLU A 84 -10.10 -0.01 -11.52
CA GLU A 84 -10.21 1.46 -11.61
C GLU A 84 -9.77 2.17 -10.33
N THR A 85 -10.10 1.61 -9.16
CA THR A 85 -9.71 2.19 -7.87
C THR A 85 -8.23 1.96 -7.59
N ALA A 86 -7.72 0.77 -7.92
CA ALA A 86 -6.30 0.45 -7.86
C ALA A 86 -5.48 1.42 -8.71
N GLU A 87 -5.90 1.70 -9.94
CA GLU A 87 -5.23 2.68 -10.80
C GLU A 87 -5.24 4.10 -10.22
N LYS A 88 -6.35 4.52 -9.61
CA LYS A 88 -6.43 5.83 -8.93
C LYS A 88 -5.44 5.91 -7.77
N ILE A 89 -5.36 4.86 -6.94
CA ILE A 89 -4.38 4.76 -5.84
C ILE A 89 -2.96 4.84 -6.40
N LEU A 90 -2.61 3.94 -7.33
CA LEU A 90 -1.27 3.86 -7.89
C LEU A 90 -0.84 5.17 -8.55
N THR A 91 -1.76 5.84 -9.25
CA THR A 91 -1.51 7.14 -9.89
C THR A 91 -1.25 8.23 -8.85
N GLN A 92 -2.09 8.32 -7.81
CA GLN A 92 -1.94 9.31 -6.74
C GLN A 92 -0.59 9.18 -6.02
N TYR A 93 -0.12 7.95 -5.82
CA TYR A 93 1.12 7.66 -5.10
C TYR A 93 2.35 7.48 -6.02
N LYS A 94 2.27 7.72 -7.34
CA LYS A 94 3.38 7.49 -8.28
C LYS A 94 4.47 8.58 -8.25
N GLY A 95 4.09 9.82 -7.96
CA GLY A 95 4.94 11.01 -8.14
C GLY A 95 5.82 11.36 -6.93
N PRO A 96 6.75 12.33 -7.10
CA PRO A 96 7.53 12.90 -5.98
C PRO A 96 6.67 13.75 -5.03
N GLU A 97 5.50 14.19 -5.51
CA GLU A 97 4.51 14.95 -4.74
C GLU A 97 3.20 14.17 -4.77
N ILE A 98 2.61 13.94 -3.59
CA ILE A 98 1.33 13.26 -3.42
C ILE A 98 0.26 14.33 -3.15
N LYS A 99 -0.74 14.41 -4.03
CA LYS A 99 -1.86 15.36 -3.87
C LYS A 99 -3.08 14.63 -3.34
N SER A 100 -3.83 15.31 -2.49
CA SER A 100 -5.11 14.80 -2.02
C SER A 100 -6.13 14.77 -3.16
N VAL A 101 -6.92 13.72 -3.23
CA VAL A 101 -7.99 13.50 -4.22
C VAL A 101 -9.33 13.31 -3.51
N PRO A 102 -10.47 13.43 -4.21
CA PRO A 102 -11.77 13.09 -3.61
C PRO A 102 -11.79 11.67 -3.05
N PRO A 103 -12.59 11.39 -2.00
CA PRO A 103 -12.66 10.07 -1.38
C PRO A 103 -12.93 8.95 -2.40
N LEU A 104 -12.06 7.94 -2.42
CA LEU A 104 -12.17 6.82 -3.36
C LEU A 104 -13.34 5.89 -3.05
N PHE A 105 -13.78 5.85 -1.79
CA PHE A 105 -14.90 5.03 -1.31
C PHE A 105 -15.94 5.93 -0.64
N PRO A 106 -16.85 6.56 -1.42
CA PRO A 106 -17.93 7.35 -0.85
C PRO A 106 -18.89 6.46 -0.05
N ARG A 107 -19.42 7.00 1.06
CA ARG A 107 -20.40 6.27 1.89
C ARG A 107 -21.70 6.09 1.11
N ILE A 108 -22.24 4.88 1.15
CA ILE A 108 -23.57 4.58 0.63
C ILE A 108 -24.61 5.26 1.54
N LYS A 109 -25.63 5.87 0.92
CA LYS A 109 -26.75 6.52 1.62
C LYS A 109 -27.88 5.54 1.88
#